data_AF-A0A1E5GAI9-F1
#
_entry.id   AF-A0A1E5GAI9-F1
#
_cell.length_a   1.000
_cell.length_b   1.000
_cell.length_c   1.000
_cell.angle_alpha   90.00
_cell.angle_beta   90.00
_cell.angle_gamma   90.00
#
_symmetry.space_group_name_H-M   'P 1'
#
loop_
_entity.id
_entity.type
_entity.pdbx_description
1 polymer ?
#
loop_
_entity_poly.entity_id
_entity_poly.type
_entity_poly.pdbx_seq_one_letter_code
_entity_poly.pdbx_strand_id
1 'polypeptide(L)'
;MKNKCWMPAALILITASLNMSVISDAKEDSATGDMDINLKITDPNLGVLDPENPSEELPLQEGTYGKTSGPLRIDFVPNLGFNSNKISAKDISYSADALLFKGQIAPRGSFIQVSDYRGNANGWTLQVRQETQFKNQNKENSQLNGAVISLDKSWINTSNGMGQTPDISKEVIHLNNIGETYTLAEAKKGTGTGTWSIIFGASPDNQVGQNSTLNPRLDNEGKPVTNPSLDNQAVYMNDAVSLTIPGSTKKDPGTYSTVLTWIISELP
;
A
#
# COMPACT_ATOMS: atom_id res chain seq x y z
N MET A 1 -50.67 -78.22 75.82
CA MET A 1 -52.12 -78.12 76.12
C MET A 1 -52.60 -76.72 75.78
N LYS A 2 -53.80 -76.64 75.20
CA LYS A 2 -54.43 -75.44 74.63
C LYS A 2 -54.61 -74.31 75.65
N ASN A 3 -54.46 -73.05 75.23
CA ASN A 3 -55.52 -72.01 75.21
C ASN A 3 -55.03 -70.57 75.44
N LYS A 4 -55.64 -69.68 74.64
CA LYS A 4 -56.08 -68.29 74.94
C LYS A 4 -55.07 -67.14 74.90
N CYS A 5 -54.98 -66.57 73.70
CA CYS A 5 -55.26 -65.16 73.37
C CYS A 5 -55.63 -64.20 74.52
N TRP A 6 -54.85 -63.12 74.67
CA TRP A 6 -55.39 -61.76 74.81
C TRP A 6 -54.34 -60.71 74.36
N MET A 7 -54.66 -59.94 73.33
CA MET A 7 -53.94 -58.72 72.93
C MET A 7 -54.30 -57.56 73.87
N PRO A 8 -53.38 -56.61 74.07
CA PRO A 8 -53.70 -55.20 74.03
C PRO A 8 -52.99 -54.52 72.85
N ALA A 9 -53.77 -53.75 72.10
CA ALA A 9 -53.34 -52.93 70.98
C ALA A 9 -52.35 -51.86 71.44
N ALA A 10 -51.12 -51.90 70.94
CA ALA A 10 -50.18 -50.80 71.03
C ALA A 10 -50.36 -49.91 69.80
N LEU A 11 -50.78 -48.67 70.05
CA LEU A 11 -50.96 -47.63 69.06
C LEU A 11 -49.59 -47.25 68.50
N ILE A 12 -49.30 -47.64 67.25
CA ILE A 12 -48.08 -47.26 66.53
C ILE A 12 -48.24 -45.81 66.08
N LEU A 13 -47.57 -44.88 66.75
CA LEU A 13 -47.43 -43.50 66.30
C LEU A 13 -46.32 -43.45 65.24
N ILE A 14 -46.68 -43.56 63.96
CA ILE A 14 -45.75 -43.37 62.84
C ILE A 14 -45.47 -41.87 62.72
N THR A 15 -44.36 -41.40 63.28
CA THR A 15 -43.81 -40.09 62.95
C THR A 15 -43.19 -40.17 61.56
N ALA A 16 -43.95 -39.84 60.53
CA ALA A 16 -43.42 -39.62 59.19
C ALA A 16 -42.60 -38.33 59.20
N SER A 17 -41.29 -38.44 59.37
CA SER A 17 -40.35 -37.35 59.08
C SER A 17 -40.34 -37.12 57.58
N LEU A 18 -41.14 -36.15 57.11
CA LEU A 18 -41.06 -35.61 55.76
C LEU A 18 -39.69 -34.95 55.60
N ASN A 19 -38.81 -35.60 54.83
CA ASN A 19 -37.66 -34.93 54.24
C ASN A 19 -38.17 -33.89 53.25
N MET A 20 -38.39 -32.65 53.69
CA MET A 20 -38.57 -31.53 52.77
C MET A 20 -37.25 -31.32 52.04
N SER A 21 -37.16 -31.87 50.84
CA SER A 21 -36.15 -31.45 49.88
C SER A 21 -36.44 -29.99 49.57
N VAL A 22 -35.56 -29.08 49.99
CA VAL A 22 -35.65 -27.68 49.58
C VAL A 22 -35.31 -27.66 48.10
N ILE A 23 -36.33 -27.73 47.25
CA ILE A 23 -36.16 -27.47 45.82
C ILE A 23 -35.91 -25.96 45.73
N SER A 24 -34.65 -25.59 45.58
CA SER A 24 -34.31 -24.26 45.11
C SER A 24 -34.82 -24.16 43.68
N ASP A 25 -35.99 -23.53 43.49
CA ASP A 25 -36.41 -23.09 42.17
C ASP A 25 -35.37 -22.06 41.68
N ALA A 26 -34.46 -22.51 40.81
CA ALA A 26 -33.64 -21.61 40.04
C ALA A 26 -34.59 -20.91 39.06
N LYS A 27 -35.01 -19.69 39.40
CA LYS A 27 -35.75 -18.84 38.49
C LYS A 27 -34.77 -18.35 37.44
N GLU A 28 -34.86 -18.92 36.24
CA GLU A 28 -34.14 -18.41 35.07
C GLU A 28 -34.74 -17.03 34.76
N ASP A 29 -34.05 -15.99 35.20
CA ASP A 29 -34.42 -14.62 34.88
C ASP A 29 -33.93 -14.37 33.45
N SER A 30 -34.84 -14.51 32.48
CA SER A 30 -34.56 -14.19 31.08
C SER A 30 -34.49 -12.66 30.93
N ALA A 31 -33.47 -12.04 31.52
CA ALA A 31 -33.04 -10.73 31.11
C ALA A 31 -32.50 -10.88 29.69
N THR A 32 -33.34 -10.59 28.69
CA THR A 32 -32.89 -10.38 27.32
C THR A 32 -32.06 -9.09 27.32
N GLY A 33 -30.79 -9.21 27.69
CA GLY A 33 -29.82 -8.17 27.39
C GLY A 33 -29.58 -8.22 25.89
N ASP A 34 -29.88 -7.13 25.20
CA ASP A 34 -29.45 -6.96 23.81
C ASP A 34 -27.92 -7.08 23.79
N MET A 35 -27.42 -8.21 23.28
CA MET A 35 -25.99 -8.42 23.06
C MET A 35 -25.61 -7.76 21.74
N ASP A 36 -25.42 -6.44 21.78
CA ASP A 36 -24.93 -5.69 20.63
C ASP A 36 -23.40 -5.78 20.56
N ILE A 37 -22.88 -6.23 19.42
CA ILE A 37 -21.46 -6.11 19.07
C ILE A 37 -21.29 -4.97 18.06
N ASN A 38 -20.48 -3.97 18.41
CA ASN A 38 -20.13 -2.87 17.51
C ASN A 38 -18.70 -3.07 17.02
N LEU A 39 -18.55 -3.52 15.77
CA LEU A 39 -17.27 -3.68 15.10
C LEU A 39 -16.98 -2.42 14.27
N LYS A 40 -15.88 -1.73 14.59
CA LYS A 40 -15.41 -0.56 13.83
C LYS A 40 -14.13 -0.90 13.10
N ILE A 41 -14.04 -0.51 11.83
CA ILE A 41 -12.77 -0.50 11.11
C ILE A 41 -11.86 0.51 11.82
N THR A 42 -10.68 0.04 12.24
CA THR A 42 -9.64 0.87 12.86
C THR A 42 -8.47 0.93 11.91
N ASP A 43 -7.96 2.14 11.68
CA ASP A 43 -6.73 2.33 10.92
C ASP A 43 -5.53 1.80 11.73
N PRO A 44 -4.82 0.78 11.23
CA PRO A 44 -3.67 0.21 11.91
C PRO A 44 -2.44 1.14 11.90
N ASN A 45 -2.43 2.21 11.11
CA ASN A 45 -1.30 3.15 10.96
C ASN A 45 0.02 2.45 10.58
N LEU A 46 -0.01 1.60 9.54
CA LEU A 46 1.08 0.70 9.13
C LEU A 46 2.33 1.38 8.52
N GLY A 47 2.47 2.71 8.60
CA GLY A 47 3.56 3.42 7.95
C GLY A 47 3.62 3.16 6.44
N VAL A 48 4.83 3.13 5.88
CA VAL A 48 5.06 2.76 4.47
C VAL A 48 5.60 1.34 4.40
N LEU A 49 4.85 0.46 3.77
CA LEU A 49 5.16 -0.96 3.66
C LEU A 49 6.06 -1.24 2.45
N ASP A 50 6.85 -2.30 2.52
CA ASP A 50 7.63 -2.79 1.38
C ASP A 50 6.64 -3.26 0.28
N PRO A 51 6.69 -2.66 -0.92
CA PRO A 51 5.77 -3.01 -2.01
C PRO A 51 5.87 -4.48 -2.43
N GLU A 52 7.01 -5.13 -2.22
CA GLU A 52 7.20 -6.55 -2.57
C GLU A 52 7.13 -7.48 -1.35
N ASN A 53 7.06 -6.92 -0.13
CA ASN A 53 6.89 -7.64 1.12
C ASN A 53 5.99 -6.86 2.12
N PRO A 54 4.66 -6.84 1.91
CA PRO A 54 3.76 -5.88 2.56
C PRO A 54 3.53 -6.14 4.06
N SER A 55 4.19 -7.14 4.65
CA SER A 55 4.22 -7.32 6.11
C SER A 55 5.32 -6.53 6.80
N GLU A 56 6.27 -5.96 6.05
CA GLU A 56 7.42 -5.23 6.57
C GLU A 56 7.31 -3.74 6.27
N GLU A 57 7.67 -2.88 7.24
CA GLU A 57 7.74 -1.44 7.05
C GLU A 57 9.12 -1.02 6.51
N LEU A 58 9.14 -0.08 5.57
CA LEU A 58 10.36 0.48 5.00
C LEU A 58 10.94 1.59 5.91
N PRO A 59 12.26 1.60 6.14
CA PRO A 59 12.91 2.62 6.97
C PRO A 59 13.13 3.93 6.19
N LEU A 60 12.03 4.62 5.89
CA LEU A 60 12.04 5.88 5.16
C LEU A 60 12.28 7.07 6.08
N GLN A 61 13.04 8.04 5.58
CA GLN A 61 13.21 9.32 6.28
C GLN A 61 12.03 10.25 5.95
N GLU A 62 11.33 10.72 6.97
CA GLU A 62 10.26 11.71 6.83
C GLU A 62 10.72 12.95 6.05
N GLY A 63 9.82 13.46 5.19
CA GLY A 63 10.10 14.62 4.32
C GLY A 63 10.88 14.30 3.03
N THR A 64 11.24 13.04 2.78
CA THR A 64 11.92 12.63 1.52
C THR A 64 10.96 12.09 0.44
N TYR A 65 9.67 11.98 0.77
CA TYR A 65 8.60 11.47 -0.08
C TYR A 65 7.32 12.27 0.17
N GLY A 66 6.36 12.18 -0.77
CA GLY A 66 5.06 12.83 -0.62
C GLY A 66 4.06 11.93 0.10
N LYS A 67 3.17 12.54 0.89
CA LYS A 67 2.05 11.86 1.56
C LYS A 67 0.89 12.82 1.81
N THR A 68 -0.30 12.29 2.02
CA THR A 68 -1.48 13.02 2.48
C THR A 68 -1.97 12.44 3.81
N SER A 69 -2.96 13.09 4.43
CA SER A 69 -3.56 12.65 5.69
C SER A 69 -5.05 12.33 5.50
N GLY A 70 -5.62 11.64 6.49
CA GLY A 70 -7.03 11.27 6.51
C GLY A 70 -7.26 9.77 6.30
N PRO A 71 -8.53 9.34 6.39
CA PRO A 71 -8.89 7.92 6.30
C PRO A 71 -8.76 7.36 4.88
N LEU A 72 -8.89 8.20 3.84
CA LEU A 72 -8.45 7.90 2.48
C LEU A 72 -7.24 8.80 2.18
N ARG A 73 -6.08 8.20 1.92
CA ARG A 73 -4.84 8.95 1.77
C ARG A 73 -3.81 8.24 0.91
N ILE A 74 -2.84 9.01 0.45
CA ILE A 74 -1.56 8.53 -0.08
C ILE A 74 -0.59 8.46 1.10
N ASP A 75 -0.08 7.28 1.41
CA ASP A 75 0.96 7.11 2.44
C ASP A 75 2.36 7.41 1.89
N PHE A 76 2.58 7.14 0.60
CA PHE A 76 3.89 7.28 -0.04
C PHE A 76 3.79 7.56 -1.54
N VAL A 77 4.50 8.58 -2.02
CA VAL A 77 4.90 8.77 -3.43
C VAL A 77 6.38 9.15 -3.51
N PRO A 78 7.18 8.52 -4.38
CA PRO A 78 8.61 8.77 -4.48
C PRO A 78 8.90 10.02 -5.30
N ASN A 79 10.06 10.63 -5.05
CA ASN A 79 10.68 11.53 -6.01
C ASN A 79 11.27 10.70 -7.16
N LEU A 80 11.00 11.09 -8.41
CA LEU A 80 11.56 10.42 -9.59
C LEU A 80 12.86 11.10 -10.01
N GLY A 81 13.98 10.41 -9.80
CA GLY A 81 15.30 10.81 -10.28
C GLY A 81 15.66 10.09 -11.57
N PHE A 82 16.33 10.76 -12.50
CA PHE A 82 16.84 10.15 -13.74
C PHE A 82 18.38 10.20 -13.81
N ASN A 83 19.03 10.59 -12.72
CA ASN A 83 20.47 10.81 -12.60
C ASN A 83 21.05 11.80 -13.64
N SER A 84 22.38 11.94 -13.66
CA SER A 84 23.12 12.74 -14.64
C SER A 84 23.30 11.97 -15.95
N ASN A 85 22.89 12.58 -17.05
CA ASN A 85 22.98 11.97 -18.37
C ASN A 85 23.72 12.86 -19.37
N LYS A 86 24.37 12.24 -20.36
CA LYS A 86 25.06 12.97 -21.43
C LYS A 86 24.02 13.60 -22.39
N ILE A 87 24.27 14.84 -22.80
CA ILE A 87 23.43 15.51 -23.80
C ILE A 87 23.53 14.76 -25.13
N SER A 88 22.38 14.48 -25.75
CA SER A 88 22.27 13.85 -27.07
C SER A 88 21.49 14.74 -28.04
N ALA A 89 21.94 14.77 -29.30
CA ALA A 89 21.20 15.37 -30.42
C ALA A 89 20.14 14.43 -31.00
N LYS A 90 20.12 13.16 -30.60
CA LYS A 90 19.10 12.17 -30.98
C LYS A 90 18.04 12.05 -29.89
N ASP A 91 16.91 11.45 -30.24
CA ASP A 91 15.92 10.97 -29.27
C ASP A 91 16.63 10.07 -28.26
N ILE A 92 16.33 10.28 -26.98
CA ILE A 92 16.97 9.53 -25.89
C ILE A 92 15.95 9.25 -24.80
N SER A 93 16.05 8.07 -24.19
CA SER A 93 15.25 7.66 -23.05
C SER A 93 16.17 7.36 -21.87
N TYR A 94 15.81 7.87 -20.69
CA TYR A 94 16.52 7.64 -19.45
C TYR A 94 15.64 6.88 -18.47
N SER A 95 16.13 5.76 -17.97
CA SER A 95 15.49 5.03 -16.87
C SER A 95 15.61 5.81 -15.57
N ALA A 96 14.56 5.77 -14.76
CA ALA A 96 14.57 6.36 -13.44
C ALA A 96 15.52 5.58 -12.50
N ASP A 97 15.96 6.22 -11.43
CA ASP A 97 16.63 5.54 -10.34
C ASP A 97 15.63 4.64 -9.60
N ALA A 98 16.05 3.41 -9.29
CA ALA A 98 15.30 2.51 -8.43
C ALA A 98 15.28 3.04 -6.99
N LEU A 99 14.31 2.59 -6.19
CA LEU A 99 14.25 2.95 -4.78
C LEU A 99 15.26 2.12 -3.99
N LEU A 100 16.09 2.82 -3.22
CA LEU A 100 17.10 2.24 -2.35
C LEU A 100 16.75 2.59 -0.90
N PHE A 101 16.99 1.66 0.02
CA PHE A 101 16.64 1.79 1.42
C PHE A 101 17.85 1.51 2.32
N LYS A 102 17.82 2.04 3.54
CA LYS A 102 18.82 1.69 4.55
C LYS A 102 18.52 0.29 5.10
N GLY A 103 19.55 -0.37 5.63
CA GLY A 103 19.47 -1.79 5.93
C GLY A 103 19.59 -2.63 4.66
N GLN A 104 19.85 -3.92 4.78
CA GLN A 104 20.10 -4.83 3.63
C GLN A 104 18.80 -5.16 2.86
N ILE A 105 17.99 -4.14 2.56
CA ILE A 105 16.75 -4.24 1.79
C ILE A 105 17.15 -4.08 0.32
N ALA A 106 16.77 -5.07 -0.49
CA ALA A 106 17.05 -5.03 -1.91
C ALA A 106 16.33 -3.83 -2.59
N PRO A 107 16.88 -3.30 -3.69
CA PRO A 107 16.24 -2.23 -4.45
C PRO A 107 14.81 -2.58 -4.86
N ARG A 108 13.94 -1.57 -4.93
CA ARG A 108 12.55 -1.72 -5.38
C ARG A 108 12.26 -0.87 -6.62
N GLY A 109 11.29 -1.32 -7.40
CA GLY A 109 10.63 -0.48 -8.40
C GLY A 109 9.97 0.74 -7.74
N SER A 110 9.58 1.71 -8.57
CA SER A 110 8.83 2.87 -8.08
C SER A 110 7.43 2.43 -7.68
N PHE A 111 6.89 2.90 -6.56
CA PHE A 111 5.53 2.54 -6.14
C PHE A 111 4.83 3.71 -5.46
N ILE A 112 3.52 3.63 -5.38
CA ILE A 112 2.67 4.53 -4.62
C ILE A 112 1.90 3.70 -3.60
N GLN A 113 1.86 4.13 -2.34
CA GLN A 113 1.04 3.48 -1.33
C GLN A 113 -0.21 4.32 -1.04
N VAL A 114 -1.38 3.67 -1.08
CA VAL A 114 -2.69 4.26 -0.76
C VAL A 114 -3.32 3.47 0.38
N SER A 115 -3.94 4.17 1.32
CA SER A 115 -4.73 3.57 2.40
C SER A 115 -6.16 4.09 2.40
N ASP A 116 -7.13 3.17 2.49
CA ASP A 116 -8.55 3.48 2.67
C ASP A 116 -9.14 2.76 3.88
N TYR A 117 -9.24 3.48 5.00
CA TYR A 117 -9.82 3.05 6.27
C TYR A 117 -11.08 3.86 6.65
N ARG A 118 -11.82 4.38 5.66
CA ARG A 118 -13.04 5.17 5.91
C ARG A 118 -14.19 4.37 6.55
N GLY A 119 -14.13 3.05 6.54
CA GLY A 119 -15.22 2.20 7.00
C GLY A 119 -16.34 2.00 5.98
N ASN A 120 -16.32 2.77 4.89
CA ASN A 120 -17.20 2.61 3.73
C ASN A 120 -16.35 2.18 2.52
N ALA A 121 -16.80 1.16 1.79
CA ALA A 121 -16.11 0.69 0.58
C ALA A 121 -16.64 1.46 -0.63
N ASN A 122 -16.61 2.80 -0.60
CA ASN A 122 -17.15 3.64 -1.69
C ASN A 122 -16.25 3.63 -2.93
N GLY A 123 -14.99 3.24 -2.77
CA GLY A 123 -13.98 3.24 -3.84
C GLY A 123 -13.22 4.55 -3.92
N TRP A 124 -12.18 4.56 -4.74
CA TRP A 124 -11.27 5.69 -4.92
C TRP A 124 -10.54 5.63 -6.26
N THR A 125 -9.99 6.76 -6.71
CA THR A 125 -9.14 6.87 -7.90
C THR A 125 -7.81 7.49 -7.52
N LEU A 126 -6.72 6.88 -7.98
CA LEU A 126 -5.36 7.41 -7.90
C LEU A 126 -4.96 7.93 -9.27
N GLN A 127 -4.59 9.20 -9.34
CA GLN A 127 -4.20 9.85 -10.58
C GLN A 127 -2.92 10.68 -10.41
N VAL A 128 -2.26 10.95 -11.53
CA VAL A 128 -1.08 11.83 -11.59
C VAL A 128 -1.23 12.87 -12.67
N ARG A 129 -0.73 14.07 -12.41
CA ARG A 129 -0.66 15.18 -13.38
C ARG A 129 0.73 15.80 -13.36
N GLN A 130 1.30 16.02 -14.54
CA GLN A 130 2.51 16.84 -14.67
C GLN A 130 2.11 18.31 -14.84
N GLU A 131 2.48 19.16 -13.87
CA GLU A 131 2.04 20.56 -13.84
C GLU A 131 2.77 21.44 -14.86
N THR A 132 4.05 21.17 -15.09
CA THR A 132 4.88 21.96 -16.01
C THR A 132 5.89 21.10 -16.74
N GLN A 133 6.34 21.52 -17.92
CA GLN A 133 7.46 20.85 -18.58
C GLN A 133 8.74 20.99 -17.74
N PHE A 134 9.66 20.04 -17.84
CA PHE A 134 10.98 20.08 -17.21
C PHE A 134 11.71 21.39 -17.53
N LYS A 135 12.06 22.17 -16.51
CA LYS A 135 12.74 23.47 -16.63
C LYS A 135 14.14 23.41 -16.03
N ASN A 136 15.10 24.02 -16.72
CA ASN A 136 16.45 24.18 -16.20
C ASN A 136 16.40 25.12 -14.99
N GLN A 137 16.95 24.68 -13.86
CA GLN A 137 16.90 25.44 -12.60
C GLN A 137 17.76 26.71 -12.63
N ASN A 138 18.77 26.74 -13.50
CA ASN A 138 19.76 27.83 -13.55
C ASN A 138 19.66 28.67 -14.83
N LYS A 139 18.70 28.38 -15.72
CA LYS A 139 18.57 29.07 -17.00
C LYS A 139 17.11 29.30 -17.36
N GLU A 140 16.71 30.56 -17.34
CA GLU A 140 15.38 30.99 -17.76
C GLU A 140 15.08 30.55 -19.20
N ASN A 141 13.81 30.19 -19.45
CA ASN A 141 13.30 29.77 -20.75
C ASN A 141 13.97 28.51 -21.35
N SER A 142 14.78 27.78 -20.58
CA SER A 142 15.32 26.47 -21.01
C SER A 142 14.42 25.35 -20.49
N GLN A 143 13.72 24.68 -21.42
CA GLN A 143 12.77 23.61 -21.12
C GLN A 143 12.98 22.41 -22.04
N LEU A 144 12.69 21.22 -21.53
CA LEU A 144 12.73 19.99 -22.33
C LEU A 144 11.39 19.78 -23.05
N ASN A 145 11.05 20.67 -23.99
CA ASN A 145 9.79 20.58 -24.74
C ASN A 145 9.63 19.21 -25.42
N GLY A 146 8.44 18.62 -25.25
CA GLY A 146 8.13 17.28 -25.76
C GLY A 146 8.72 16.14 -24.95
N ALA A 147 9.36 16.40 -23.80
CA ALA A 147 9.78 15.34 -22.91
C ALA A 147 8.57 14.67 -22.25
N VAL A 148 8.61 13.34 -22.15
CA VAL A 148 7.50 12.49 -21.67
C VAL A 148 8.00 11.56 -20.58
N ILE A 149 7.32 11.56 -19.43
CA ILE A 149 7.49 10.53 -18.40
C ILE A 149 6.59 9.35 -18.77
N SER A 150 7.13 8.14 -18.74
CA SER A 150 6.36 6.90 -18.97
C SER A 150 6.43 5.99 -17.75
N LEU A 151 5.28 5.42 -17.38
CA LEU A 151 5.13 4.44 -16.31
C LEU A 151 4.61 3.13 -16.92
N ASP A 152 5.33 2.02 -16.74
CA ASP A 152 5.01 0.70 -17.30
C ASP A 152 5.14 -0.38 -16.22
N LYS A 153 4.82 -1.63 -16.58
CA LYS A 153 5.01 -2.84 -15.76
C LYS A 153 4.36 -2.67 -14.39
N SER A 154 3.14 -2.17 -14.43
CA SER A 154 2.31 -1.92 -13.27
C SER A 154 1.81 -3.24 -12.68
N TRP A 155 1.79 -3.31 -11.35
CA TRP A 155 1.16 -4.38 -10.59
C TRP A 155 0.79 -3.87 -9.20
N ILE A 156 0.07 -4.68 -8.42
CA ILE A 156 -0.38 -4.32 -7.08
C ILE A 156 0.01 -5.37 -6.06
N ASN A 157 0.22 -4.90 -4.83
CA ASN A 157 0.41 -5.77 -3.68
C ASN A 157 -0.28 -5.18 -2.44
N THR A 158 -0.61 -6.01 -1.46
CA THR A 158 -1.33 -5.61 -0.26
C THR A 158 -1.09 -6.56 0.91
N SER A 159 -1.17 -6.04 2.13
CA SER A 159 -1.21 -6.85 3.36
C SER A 159 -2.62 -7.32 3.73
N ASN A 160 -3.68 -6.81 3.08
CA ASN A 160 -5.08 -7.10 3.45
C ASN A 160 -5.60 -8.43 2.88
N GLY A 161 -4.78 -9.15 2.09
CA GLY A 161 -5.22 -10.27 1.26
C GLY A 161 -5.73 -9.81 -0.11
N MET A 162 -5.48 -10.62 -1.15
CA MET A 162 -5.71 -10.26 -2.57
C MET A 162 -7.18 -10.28 -3.03
N GLY A 163 -8.15 -10.20 -2.11
CA GLY A 163 -9.57 -10.09 -2.45
C GLY A 163 -9.97 -8.63 -2.67
N GLN A 164 -10.89 -8.37 -3.62
CA GLN A 164 -11.47 -7.04 -3.85
C GLN A 164 -10.42 -5.94 -4.13
N THR A 165 -9.59 -6.19 -5.14
CA THR A 165 -8.45 -5.34 -5.51
C THR A 165 -8.86 -4.09 -6.29
N PRO A 166 -8.07 -2.99 -6.24
CA PRO A 166 -8.17 -1.94 -7.23
C PRO A 166 -7.76 -2.46 -8.62
N ASP A 167 -8.36 -1.88 -9.66
CA ASP A 167 -7.95 -2.05 -11.04
C ASP A 167 -6.76 -1.13 -11.37
N ILE A 168 -5.86 -1.60 -12.23
CA ILE A 168 -4.72 -0.82 -12.74
C ILE A 168 -4.64 -0.93 -14.27
N SER A 169 -4.09 0.08 -14.92
CA SER A 169 -3.74 -0.01 -16.34
C SER A 169 -2.67 -1.09 -16.53
N LYS A 170 -2.81 -1.96 -17.54
CA LYS A 170 -1.75 -2.90 -17.98
C LYS A 170 -0.93 -2.34 -19.15
N GLU A 171 -1.33 -1.20 -19.68
CA GLU A 171 -0.64 -0.49 -20.75
C GLU A 171 0.30 0.56 -20.18
N VAL A 172 1.26 0.99 -20.99
CA VAL A 172 2.18 2.08 -20.64
C VAL A 172 1.40 3.38 -20.49
N ILE A 173 1.58 4.05 -19.36
CA ILE A 173 1.00 5.36 -19.08
C ILE A 173 2.02 6.42 -19.47
N HIS A 174 1.69 7.22 -20.48
CA HIS A 174 2.53 8.32 -20.97
C HIS A 174 1.97 9.65 -20.49
N LEU A 175 2.74 10.39 -19.69
CA LEU A 175 2.42 11.78 -19.32
C LEU A 175 2.80 12.70 -20.49
N ASN A 176 2.05 12.60 -21.59
CA ASN A 176 2.36 13.26 -22.85
C ASN A 176 1.85 14.71 -22.94
N ASN A 177 0.90 15.11 -22.08
CA ASN A 177 0.30 16.43 -22.07
C ASN A 177 0.43 17.08 -20.68
N ILE A 178 1.06 18.26 -20.64
CA ILE A 178 1.18 19.06 -19.42
C ILE A 178 -0.22 19.53 -18.98
N GLY A 179 -0.53 19.34 -17.71
CA GLY A 179 -1.82 19.69 -17.13
C GLY A 179 -2.92 18.63 -17.29
N GLU A 180 -2.69 17.57 -18.07
CA GLU A 180 -3.61 16.43 -18.16
C GLU A 180 -3.43 15.48 -16.97
N THR A 181 -4.54 14.91 -16.50
CA THR A 181 -4.56 13.95 -15.41
C THR A 181 -4.69 12.53 -15.95
N TYR A 182 -3.82 11.64 -15.49
CA TYR A 182 -3.76 10.24 -15.92
C TYR A 182 -4.11 9.32 -14.76
N THR A 183 -5.07 8.41 -14.95
CA THR A 183 -5.45 7.43 -13.93
C THR A 183 -4.45 6.30 -13.87
N LEU A 184 -3.96 6.02 -12.66
CA LEU A 184 -3.00 4.95 -12.39
C LEU A 184 -3.69 3.71 -11.82
N ALA A 185 -4.64 3.93 -10.92
CA ALA A 185 -5.41 2.88 -10.27
C ALA A 185 -6.81 3.38 -9.92
N GLU A 186 -7.77 2.46 -9.92
CA GLU A 186 -9.16 2.71 -9.55
C GLU A 186 -9.69 1.56 -8.68
N ALA A 187 -10.06 1.87 -7.46
CA ALA A 187 -10.88 1.00 -6.63
C ALA A 187 -12.36 1.29 -6.88
N LYS A 188 -13.08 0.36 -7.49
CA LYS A 188 -14.54 0.40 -7.59
C LYS A 188 -15.19 0.26 -6.22
N LYS A 189 -16.46 0.65 -6.12
CA LYS A 189 -17.27 0.39 -4.94
C LYS A 189 -17.20 -1.09 -4.53
N GLY A 190 -16.92 -1.35 -3.26
CA GLY A 190 -16.71 -2.69 -2.70
C GLY A 190 -15.26 -3.20 -2.76
N THR A 191 -14.34 -2.44 -3.34
CA THR A 191 -12.93 -2.82 -3.53
C THR A 191 -11.95 -1.79 -2.97
N GLY A 192 -10.68 -2.16 -2.87
CA GLY A 192 -9.58 -1.24 -2.58
C GLY A 192 -9.55 -0.71 -1.15
N THR A 193 -10.31 -1.27 -0.21
CA THR A 193 -10.19 -0.96 1.21
C THR A 193 -8.86 -1.46 1.77
N GLY A 194 -8.35 -0.78 2.79
CA GLY A 194 -7.07 -1.06 3.43
C GLY A 194 -5.88 -0.45 2.68
N THR A 195 -4.67 -0.92 2.99
CA THR A 195 -3.40 -0.44 2.38
C THR A 195 -3.02 -1.20 1.10
N TRP A 196 -2.75 -0.48 0.01
CA TRP A 196 -2.40 -0.99 -1.30
C TRP A 196 -1.14 -0.32 -1.84
N SER A 197 -0.23 -1.12 -2.39
CA SER A 197 0.93 -0.65 -3.16
C SER A 197 0.63 -0.78 -4.65
N ILE A 198 0.68 0.35 -5.37
CA ILE A 198 0.58 0.44 -6.82
C ILE A 198 2.00 0.59 -7.35
N ILE A 199 2.53 -0.44 -8.00
CA ILE A 199 3.97 -0.63 -8.23
C ILE A 199 4.25 -0.56 -9.72
N PHE A 200 5.33 0.12 -10.12
CA PHE A 200 5.83 0.23 -11.49
C PHE A 200 7.24 -0.36 -11.56
N GLY A 201 7.34 -1.56 -12.13
CA GLY A 201 8.56 -2.35 -12.16
C GLY A 201 8.66 -3.35 -11.02
N ALA A 202 9.67 -4.22 -11.07
CA ALA A 202 9.84 -5.30 -10.09
C ALA A 202 11.31 -5.63 -9.88
N SER A 203 11.68 -5.92 -8.64
CA SER A 203 12.99 -6.49 -8.30
C SER A 203 13.08 -7.96 -8.77
N PRO A 204 14.29 -8.55 -8.88
CA PRO A 204 14.41 -9.98 -9.19
C PRO A 204 13.84 -10.89 -8.09
N ASP A 205 13.66 -10.36 -6.87
CA ASP A 205 13.19 -11.11 -5.70
C ASP A 205 11.67 -10.99 -5.49
N ASN A 206 10.95 -10.36 -6.41
CA ASN A 206 9.51 -10.17 -6.30
C ASN A 206 8.78 -11.53 -6.20
N GLN A 207 7.82 -11.62 -5.29
CA GLN A 207 7.12 -12.89 -4.99
C GLN A 207 6.02 -13.24 -5.99
N VAL A 208 5.75 -12.37 -6.97
CA VAL A 208 4.64 -12.50 -7.93
C VAL A 208 5.09 -12.97 -9.31
N GLY A 209 6.38 -13.28 -9.50
CA GLY A 209 6.94 -13.82 -10.75
C GLY A 209 7.00 -12.82 -11.90
N GLN A 210 6.97 -11.52 -11.62
CA GLN A 210 7.19 -10.48 -12.62
C GLN A 210 8.65 -10.52 -13.10
N ASN A 211 8.87 -10.24 -14.39
CA ASN A 211 10.22 -10.05 -14.90
C ASN A 211 10.83 -8.80 -14.26
N SER A 212 12.07 -8.91 -13.79
CA SER A 212 12.73 -7.76 -13.19
C SER A 212 12.94 -6.64 -14.20
N THR A 213 12.74 -5.41 -13.74
CA THR A 213 13.02 -4.18 -14.46
C THR A 213 14.20 -3.41 -13.87
N LEU A 214 14.86 -4.00 -12.85
CA LEU A 214 15.94 -3.36 -12.13
C LEU A 214 17.30 -3.78 -12.68
N ASN A 215 18.11 -2.79 -13.03
CA ASN A 215 19.44 -3.01 -13.60
C ASN A 215 20.48 -2.19 -12.83
N PRO A 216 21.66 -2.73 -12.50
CA PRO A 216 22.72 -1.94 -11.89
C PRO A 216 23.08 -0.74 -12.77
N ARG A 217 23.19 0.44 -12.16
CA ARG A 217 23.68 1.62 -12.86
C ARG A 217 25.19 1.50 -12.97
N LEU A 218 25.71 1.59 -14.18
CA LEU A 218 27.14 1.50 -14.46
C LEU A 218 27.73 2.88 -14.78
N ASP A 219 28.97 3.11 -14.36
CA ASP A 219 29.76 4.27 -14.74
C ASP A 219 30.35 4.13 -16.16
N ASN A 220 31.18 5.11 -16.57
CA ASN A 220 31.81 5.07 -17.89
C ASN A 220 32.84 3.92 -18.06
N GLU A 221 33.26 3.28 -16.97
CA GLU A 221 34.18 2.14 -16.96
C GLU A 221 33.43 0.80 -16.86
N GLY A 222 32.10 0.82 -16.81
CA GLY A 222 31.27 -0.36 -16.65
C GLY A 222 31.19 -0.88 -15.21
N LYS A 223 31.61 -0.09 -14.21
CA LYS A 223 31.53 -0.46 -12.79
C LYS A 223 30.23 0.03 -12.16
N PRO A 224 29.65 -0.69 -11.19
CA PRO A 224 28.48 -0.22 -10.46
C PRO A 224 28.73 1.12 -9.78
N VAL A 225 27.84 2.08 -10.02
CA VAL A 225 27.79 3.33 -9.28
C VAL A 225 27.29 3.02 -7.86
N THR A 226 27.89 3.61 -6.82
CA THR A 226 27.51 3.40 -5.42
C THR A 226 26.94 4.67 -4.79
N ASN A 227 26.07 4.53 -3.78
CA ASN A 227 25.54 5.64 -2.99
C ASN A 227 26.18 5.68 -1.58
N PRO A 228 27.10 6.61 -1.29
CA PRO A 228 27.76 6.70 0.01
C PRO A 228 26.82 7.00 1.18
N SER A 229 25.67 7.63 0.92
CA SER A 229 24.66 7.95 1.95
C SER A 229 23.79 6.76 2.34
N LEU A 230 23.89 5.66 1.59
CA LEU A 230 23.19 4.39 1.83
C LEU A 230 24.21 3.25 1.92
N ASP A 231 25.18 3.38 2.82
CA ASP A 231 26.16 2.34 3.13
C ASP A 231 26.96 1.83 1.91
N ASN A 232 27.23 2.71 0.95
CA ASN A 232 27.89 2.38 -0.33
C ASN A 232 27.17 1.31 -1.16
N GLN A 233 25.85 1.16 -1.00
CA GLN A 233 25.05 0.28 -1.83
C GLN A 233 25.16 0.64 -3.31
N ALA A 234 25.16 -0.37 -4.18
CA ALA A 234 25.08 -0.17 -5.62
C ALA A 234 23.76 0.52 -6.00
N VAL A 235 23.83 1.48 -6.91
CA VAL A 235 22.68 2.19 -7.46
C VAL A 235 22.08 1.34 -8.57
N TYR A 236 20.75 1.29 -8.60
CA TYR A 236 19.99 0.59 -9.63
C TYR A 236 19.12 1.58 -10.40
N MET A 237 18.83 1.22 -11.64
CA MET A 237 17.86 1.88 -12.50
C MET A 237 16.60 1.03 -12.54
N ASN A 238 15.44 1.66 -12.73
CA ASN A 238 14.17 1.02 -12.97
C ASN A 238 13.69 1.35 -14.38
N ASP A 239 13.76 0.39 -15.30
CA ASP A 239 13.37 0.59 -16.70
C ASP A 239 11.85 0.71 -16.89
N ALA A 240 11.06 0.39 -15.86
CA ALA A 240 9.60 0.58 -15.87
C ALA A 240 9.17 2.04 -15.77
N VAL A 241 10.07 2.93 -15.33
CA VAL A 241 9.83 4.37 -15.27
C VAL A 241 10.90 5.07 -16.10
N SER A 242 10.48 5.82 -17.12
CA SER A 242 11.42 6.44 -18.05
C SER A 242 11.07 7.89 -18.39
N LEU A 243 12.10 8.66 -18.74
CA LEU A 243 12.00 10.00 -19.30
C LEU A 243 12.55 9.99 -20.72
N THR A 244 11.67 10.17 -21.69
CA THR A 244 12.05 10.30 -23.10
C THR A 244 12.13 11.76 -23.48
N ILE A 245 13.23 12.17 -24.12
CA ILE A 245 13.45 13.54 -24.60
C ILE A 245 13.71 13.49 -26.11
N PRO A 246 12.94 14.23 -26.93
CA PRO A 246 13.17 14.32 -28.36
C PRO A 246 14.55 14.93 -28.69
N GLY A 247 15.17 14.46 -29.77
CA GLY A 247 16.43 14.96 -30.30
C GLY A 247 16.33 16.42 -30.75
N SER A 248 15.18 16.80 -31.30
CA SER A 248 14.85 18.17 -31.73
C SER A 248 14.81 19.19 -30.59
N THR A 249 14.64 18.74 -29.35
CA THR A 249 14.60 19.60 -28.17
C THR A 249 16.00 20.15 -27.87
N LYS A 250 16.12 21.48 -27.75
CA LYS A 250 17.36 22.13 -27.29
C LYS A 250 17.62 21.74 -25.83
N LYS A 251 18.83 21.24 -25.56
CA LYS A 251 19.26 20.79 -24.23
C LYS A 251 20.46 21.63 -23.82
N ASP A 252 20.33 22.38 -22.74
CA ASP A 252 21.44 23.11 -22.12
C ASP A 252 22.01 22.27 -20.96
N PRO A 253 23.31 22.37 -20.65
CA PRO A 253 23.84 21.78 -19.42
C PRO A 253 23.12 22.32 -18.18
N GLY A 254 22.78 21.44 -17.24
CA GLY A 254 22.19 21.82 -15.96
C GLY A 254 21.16 20.82 -15.43
N THR A 255 20.62 21.13 -14.26
CA THR A 255 19.57 20.34 -13.63
C THR A 255 18.22 20.78 -14.14
N TYR A 256 17.41 19.81 -14.60
CA TYR A 256 16.03 20.02 -14.99
C TYR A 256 15.09 19.42 -13.96
N SER A 257 14.00 20.12 -13.63
CA SER A 257 12.95 19.56 -12.77
C SER A 257 11.56 19.93 -13.28
N THR A 258 10.59 19.12 -12.88
CA THR A 258 9.16 19.29 -13.10
C THR A 258 8.43 19.07 -11.77
N VAL A 259 7.15 19.38 -11.73
CA VAL A 259 6.27 19.10 -10.59
C VAL A 259 5.22 18.09 -11.03
N LEU A 260 5.13 17.00 -10.28
CA LEU A 260 4.06 16.02 -10.38
C LEU A 260 3.09 16.23 -9.21
N THR A 261 1.81 16.31 -9.53
CA THR A 261 0.73 16.32 -8.54
C THR A 261 0.05 14.96 -8.54
N TRP A 262 0.03 14.32 -7.37
CA TRP A 262 -0.65 13.05 -7.14
C TRP A 262 -1.99 13.33 -6.48
N ILE A 263 -3.04 12.73 -7.02
CA ILE A 263 -4.42 13.01 -6.64
C ILE A 263 -5.06 11.71 -6.20
N ILE A 264 -5.58 11.68 -4.98
CA ILE A 264 -6.43 10.61 -4.46
C ILE A 264 -7.82 11.19 -4.22
N SER A 265 -8.83 10.58 -4.83
CA SER A 265 -10.22 11.04 -4.75
C SER A 265 -11.15 9.88 -4.47
N GLU A 266 -12.19 10.10 -3.66
CA GLU A 266 -13.33 9.19 -3.54
C GLU A 266 -14.08 9.08 -4.88
N LEU A 267 -14.60 7.89 -5.20
CA LEU A 267 -15.52 7.76 -6.34
C LEU A 267 -16.83 8.50 -6.05
N PRO A 268 -17.38 9.27 -7.02
CA PRO A 268 -18.66 9.96 -6.86
C PRO A 268 -19.84 9.05 -6.51
#